data_AF-A0A7J3VP15-F1
#
_entry.id   AF-A0A7J3VP15-F1
#
_cell.length_a   1.000
_cell.length_b   1.000
_cell.length_c   1.000
_cell.angle_alpha   90.00
_cell.angle_beta   90.00
_cell.angle_gamma   90.00
#
_symmetry.space_group_name_H-M   'P 1'
#
loop_
_entity.id
_entity.type
_entity.pdbx_description
1 polymer ?
#
loop_
_entity_poly.entity_id
_entity_poly.type
_entity_poly.pdbx_seq_one_letter_code
_entity_poly.pdbx_strand_id
1 'polypeptide(L)'
;MILQDQHAMSHDEFVMRIGKLVREHLTRVLGSSTVMVIDSWLRQRGCRGIEEVCIDPEKVKMYLHMIFRDAAILLENEVARTLEEEFLSYPEDNERVREVMLIVKKLRTK
;
A
#
# COMPACT_ATOMS: atom_id res chain seq x y z
N MET A 1 -2.86 37.09 12.35
CA MET A 1 -3.85 36.34 11.55
C MET A 1 -3.07 35.20 10.91
N ILE A 2 -3.09 34.01 11.52
CA ILE A 2 -2.41 32.82 10.97
C ILE A 2 -3.54 31.98 10.39
N LEU A 3 -3.87 32.23 9.12
CA LEU A 3 -4.73 31.32 8.38
C LEU A 3 -3.83 30.27 7.77
N GLN A 4 -4.02 29.05 8.28
CA GLN A 4 -3.33 27.83 7.97
C GLN A 4 -3.28 27.63 6.45
N ASP A 5 -2.06 27.47 5.91
CA ASP A 5 -1.84 26.86 4.60
C ASP A 5 -2.34 25.42 4.64
N GLN A 6 -3.62 25.21 4.35
CA GLN A 6 -4.12 23.91 3.90
C GLN A 6 -3.72 23.77 2.43
N HIS A 7 -2.45 23.44 2.20
CA HIS A 7 -2.04 22.93 0.90
C HIS A 7 -2.80 21.62 0.66
N ALA A 8 -3.73 21.63 -0.29
CA ALA A 8 -4.43 20.42 -0.73
C ALA A 8 -3.37 19.46 -1.31
N MET A 9 -2.88 18.52 -0.51
CA MET A 9 -1.92 17.51 -0.96
C MET A 9 -2.40 16.85 -2.28
N SER A 10 -1.54 16.82 -3.28
CA SER A 10 -1.90 16.23 -4.58
C SER A 10 -2.21 14.74 -4.46
N HIS A 11 -2.95 14.18 -5.42
CA HIS A 11 -3.18 12.73 -5.47
C HIS A 11 -1.87 11.95 -5.55
N ASP A 12 -0.88 12.46 -6.31
CA ASP A 12 0.44 11.83 -6.41
C ASP A 12 1.18 11.80 -5.07
N GLU A 13 1.17 12.90 -4.31
CA GLU A 13 1.76 12.96 -2.97
C GLU A 13 1.05 12.01 -2.00
N PHE A 14 -0.27 11.88 -2.12
CA PHE A 14 -1.04 10.94 -1.31
C PHE A 14 -0.65 9.48 -1.59
N VAL A 15 -0.60 9.09 -2.87
CA VAL A 15 -0.18 7.76 -3.31
C VAL A 15 1.25 7.47 -2.87
N MET A 16 2.16 8.46 -2.97
CA MET A 16 3.52 8.33 -2.48
C MET A 16 3.58 8.11 -0.97
N ARG A 17 2.75 8.81 -0.18
CA ARG A 17 2.70 8.65 1.27
C ARG A 17 2.21 7.26 1.67
N ILE A 18 1.15 6.77 1.03
CA ILE A 18 0.66 5.40 1.24
C ILE A 18 1.75 4.39 0.86
N GLY A 19 2.36 4.53 -0.31
CA GLY A 19 3.41 3.64 -0.79
C GLY A 19 4.58 3.58 0.19
N LYS A 20 5.01 4.72 0.74
CA LYS A 20 6.06 4.79 1.75
C LYS A 20 5.68 3.99 3.01
N LEU A 21 4.47 4.19 3.53
CA LEU A 21 3.98 3.49 4.71
C LEU A 21 3.93 1.97 4.51
N VAL A 22 3.40 1.54 3.36
CA VAL A 22 3.37 0.12 2.98
C VAL A 22 4.78 -0.44 2.88
N ARG A 23 5.71 0.28 2.25
CA ARG A 23 7.12 -0.14 2.13
C ARG A 23 7.80 -0.29 3.48
N GLU A 24 7.64 0.68 4.38
CA GLU A 24 8.21 0.65 5.73
C GLU A 24 7.67 -0.55 6.51
N HIS A 25 6.36 -0.77 6.43
CA HIS A 25 5.71 -1.90 7.07
C HIS A 25 6.22 -3.25 6.53
N LEU A 26 6.24 -3.42 5.20
CA LEU A 26 6.73 -4.64 4.56
C LEU A 26 8.20 -4.90 4.87
N THR A 27 9.02 -3.85 4.95
CA THR A 27 10.43 -3.96 5.36
C THR A 27 10.55 -4.48 6.78
N ARG A 28 9.67 -4.06 7.70
CA ARG A 28 9.63 -4.56 9.08
C ARG A 28 9.19 -6.03 9.16
N VAL A 29 8.19 -6.43 8.36
CA VAL A 29 7.62 -7.78 8.41
C VAL A 29 8.48 -8.81 7.67
N LEU A 30 8.93 -8.48 6.46
CA LEU A 30 9.67 -9.41 5.58
C LEU A 30 11.19 -9.30 5.74
N GLY A 31 11.67 -8.18 6.28
CA GLY A 31 13.09 -7.83 6.31
C GLY A 31 13.56 -7.12 5.03
N SER A 32 14.56 -6.24 5.18
CA SER A 32 15.09 -5.41 4.09
C SER A 32 15.60 -6.22 2.90
N SER A 33 16.31 -7.32 3.14
CA SER A 33 16.87 -8.14 2.06
C SER A 33 15.77 -8.78 1.20
N THR A 34 14.70 -9.26 1.84
CA THR A 34 13.54 -9.85 1.16
C THR A 34 12.85 -8.81 0.28
N VAL A 35 12.59 -7.62 0.82
CA VAL A 35 12.00 -6.51 0.06
C VAL A 35 12.87 -6.13 -1.14
N MET A 36 14.19 -6.06 -0.98
CA MET A 36 15.10 -5.75 -2.09
C MET A 36 15.06 -6.79 -3.21
N VAL A 37 14.99 -8.08 -2.88
CA VAL A 37 14.90 -9.16 -3.88
C VAL A 37 13.57 -9.06 -4.64
N ILE A 38 12.47 -8.82 -3.92
CA ILE A 38 11.14 -8.64 -4.54
C ILE A 38 11.13 -7.42 -5.45
N ASP A 39 11.65 -6.28 -5.00
CA ASP A 39 11.76 -5.07 -5.82
C ASP A 39 12.57 -5.32 -7.09
N SER A 40 13.71 -6.01 -6.98
CA SER A 40 14.51 -6.36 -8.15
C SER A 40 13.71 -7.19 -9.15
N TRP A 41 12.94 -8.15 -8.68
CA TRP A 41 12.09 -9.01 -9.52
C TRP A 41 10.92 -8.24 -10.16
N LEU A 42 10.32 -7.30 -9.42
CA LEU A 42 9.22 -6.45 -9.85
C LEU A 42 9.64 -5.40 -10.87
N ARG A 43 10.83 -4.81 -10.71
CA ARG A 43 11.40 -3.84 -11.65
C ARG A 43 11.66 -4.44 -13.03
N GLN A 44 12.04 -5.71 -13.10
CA GLN A 44 12.14 -6.44 -14.37
C GLN A 44 10.79 -6.58 -15.09
N ARG A 45 9.67 -6.35 -14.40
CA ARG A 45 8.29 -6.39 -14.92
C ARG A 45 7.65 -5.01 -15.04
N GLY A 46 8.44 -3.93 -14.92
CA GLY A 46 7.97 -2.56 -15.07
C GLY A 46 7.29 -1.96 -13.84
N CYS A 47 7.31 -2.63 -12.68
CA CYS A 47 6.83 -2.05 -11.43
C CYS A 47 7.94 -1.28 -10.71
N ARG A 48 7.63 -0.19 -10.01
CA ARG A 48 8.65 0.61 -9.28
C ARG A 48 9.16 -0.10 -8.03
N GLY A 49 8.28 -0.82 -7.33
CA GLY A 49 8.58 -1.55 -6.11
C GLY A 49 7.37 -2.29 -5.55
N ILE A 50 7.59 -3.04 -4.47
CA ILE A 50 6.56 -3.82 -3.78
C ILE A 50 5.42 -2.95 -3.27
N GLU A 51 5.69 -1.70 -2.88
CA GLU A 51 4.68 -0.77 -2.41
C GLU A 51 3.64 -0.41 -3.48
N GLU A 52 4.08 -0.27 -4.73
CA GLU A 52 3.17 0.01 -5.85
C GLU A 52 2.25 -1.18 -6.13
N VAL A 53 2.79 -2.40 -5.99
CA VAL A 53 2.02 -3.62 -6.15
C VAL A 53 0.99 -3.76 -5.04
N CYS A 54 1.39 -3.53 -3.80
CA CYS A 54 0.55 -3.76 -2.62
C CYS A 54 -0.63 -2.78 -2.47
N ILE A 55 -0.60 -1.63 -3.14
CA ILE A 55 -1.70 -0.65 -3.13
C ILE A 55 -2.63 -0.79 -4.36
N ASP A 56 -2.30 -1.66 -5.30
CA ASP A 56 -3.07 -1.94 -6.51
C ASP A 56 -3.56 -3.40 -6.48
N PRO A 57 -4.84 -3.64 -6.18
CA PRO A 57 -5.39 -4.99 -6.04
C PRO A 57 -5.20 -5.89 -7.28
N GLU A 58 -5.16 -5.31 -8.48
CA GLU A 58 -4.92 -6.08 -9.71
C GLU A 58 -3.46 -6.53 -9.79
N LYS A 59 -2.52 -5.66 -9.42
CA LYS A 59 -1.09 -6.01 -9.34
C LYS A 59 -0.81 -6.99 -8.21
N VAL A 60 -1.52 -6.90 -7.09
CA VAL A 60 -1.45 -7.91 -6.02
C VAL A 60 -1.79 -9.28 -6.58
N LYS A 61 -2.95 -9.42 -7.24
CA LYS A 61 -3.39 -10.68 -7.86
C LYS A 61 -2.38 -11.19 -8.88
N MET A 62 -1.78 -10.30 -9.66
CA MET A 62 -0.81 -10.68 -10.68
C MET A 62 0.55 -11.07 -10.11
N TYR A 63 1.17 -10.24 -9.29
CA TYR A 63 2.59 -10.40 -8.91
C TYR A 63 2.78 -11.04 -7.55
N LEU A 64 1.97 -10.66 -6.58
CA LEU A 64 2.14 -11.06 -5.19
C LEU A 64 1.79 -12.56 -5.03
N HIS A 65 0.72 -13.01 -5.68
CA HIS A 65 0.40 -14.44 -5.79
C HIS A 65 1.42 -15.25 -6.61
N MET A 66 2.12 -14.64 -7.58
CA MET A 66 3.19 -15.35 -8.29
C MET A 66 4.40 -15.61 -7.37
N ILE A 67 4.75 -14.64 -6.53
CA ILE A 67 5.92 -14.74 -5.63
C ILE A 67 5.60 -15.63 -4.42
N PHE A 68 4.48 -15.36 -3.75
CA PHE A 68 4.15 -15.94 -2.45
C PHE A 68 3.11 -17.05 -2.50
N ARG A 69 2.45 -17.26 -3.65
CA ARG A 69 1.37 -18.26 -3.80
C ARG A 69 0.29 -18.04 -2.74
N ASP A 70 -0.04 -19.09 -1.99
CA ASP A 70 -1.07 -19.04 -0.95
C ASP A 70 -0.70 -18.09 0.21
N ALA A 71 0.58 -17.83 0.43
CA ALA A 71 1.04 -16.89 1.44
C ALA A 71 0.79 -15.42 1.06
N ALA A 72 0.44 -15.13 -0.20
CA ALA A 72 0.07 -13.77 -0.63
C ALA A 72 -1.10 -13.22 0.19
N ILE A 73 -2.06 -14.08 0.54
CA ILE A 73 -3.23 -13.74 1.34
C ILE A 73 -2.82 -13.19 2.72
N LEU A 74 -1.74 -13.70 3.31
CA LEU A 74 -1.24 -13.18 4.58
C LEU A 74 -0.67 -11.77 4.40
N LEU A 75 0.05 -11.52 3.32
CA LEU A 75 0.61 -10.20 3.04
C LEU A 75 -0.46 -9.18 2.68
N GLU A 76 -1.50 -9.58 1.93
CA GLU A 76 -2.66 -8.75 1.62
C GLU A 76 -3.37 -8.28 2.88
N ASN A 77 -3.64 -9.20 3.81
CA ASN A 77 -4.25 -8.88 5.09
C ASN A 77 -3.39 -7.94 5.92
N GLU A 78 -2.08 -8.14 5.90
CA GLU A 78 -1.13 -7.35 6.66
C GLU A 78 -1.01 -5.91 6.10
N VAL A 79 -1.00 -5.76 4.78
CA VAL A 79 -1.08 -4.43 4.11
C VAL A 79 -2.41 -3.77 4.42
N ALA A 80 -3.53 -4.48 4.25
CA ALA A 80 -4.87 -3.95 4.52
C ALA A 80 -4.99 -3.46 5.97
N ARG A 81 -4.51 -4.25 6.93
CA ARG A 81 -4.52 -3.89 8.36
C ARG A 81 -3.70 -2.64 8.64
N THR A 82 -2.50 -2.53 8.07
CA THR A 82 -1.63 -1.37 8.28
C THR A 82 -2.26 -0.09 7.74
N LEU A 83 -2.92 -0.18 6.58
CA LEU A 83 -3.67 0.94 6.01
C LEU A 83 -4.87 1.31 6.87
N GLU A 84 -5.62 0.35 7.40
CA GLU A 84 -6.70 0.64 8.33
C GLU A 84 -6.19 1.34 9.59
N GLU A 85 -5.15 0.81 10.22
CA GLU A 85 -4.57 1.34 11.47
C GLU A 85 -4.10 2.79 11.32
N GLU A 86 -3.44 3.15 10.21
CA GLU A 86 -3.00 4.53 9.96
C GLU A 86 -4.17 5.49 9.76
N PHE A 87 -5.20 5.06 9.04
CA PHE A 87 -6.28 5.94 8.62
C PHE A 87 -7.50 5.92 9.55
N LEU A 88 -7.52 5.05 10.57
CA LEU A 88 -8.59 4.90 11.55
C LEU A 88 -8.90 6.18 12.35
N SER A 89 -7.90 7.04 12.57
CA SER A 89 -8.07 8.30 13.31
C SER A 89 -8.54 9.47 12.45
N TYR A 90 -8.67 9.28 11.13
CA TYR A 90 -9.09 10.32 10.21
C TYR A 90 -10.62 10.36 10.09
N PRO A 91 -11.23 11.53 9.79
CA PRO A 91 -12.66 11.62 9.53
C PRO A 91 -13.10 10.71 8.37
N GLU A 92 -14.17 9.94 8.54
CA GLU A 92 -14.69 9.01 7.52
C GLU A 92 -15.18 9.70 6.23
N ASP A 93 -15.55 10.98 6.34
CA ASP A 93 -15.96 11.82 5.22
C ASP A 93 -14.77 12.35 4.39
N ASN A 94 -13.54 12.10 4.83
CA ASN A 94 -12.34 12.43 4.08
C ASN A 94 -12.23 11.56 2.82
N GLU A 95 -12.22 12.19 1.64
CA GLU A 95 -12.14 11.54 0.34
C GLU A 95 -10.95 10.56 0.23
N ARG A 96 -9.81 10.90 0.86
CA ARG A 96 -8.62 10.06 0.89
C ARG A 96 -8.78 8.81 1.76
N VAL A 97 -9.48 8.94 2.89
CA VAL A 97 -9.81 7.79 3.73
C VAL A 97 -10.71 6.84 2.94
N ARG A 98 -11.71 7.38 2.23
CA ARG A 98 -12.57 6.56 1.35
C ARG A 98 -11.76 5.84 0.27
N GLU A 99 -10.79 6.51 -0.35
CA GLU A 99 -9.91 5.90 -1.35
C GLU A 99 -9.09 4.73 -0.76
N VAL A 100 -8.48 4.92 0.41
CA VAL A 100 -7.75 3.85 1.12
C VAL A 100 -8.68 2.69 1.50
N MET A 101 -9.86 2.99 2.03
CA MET A 101 -10.83 1.96 2.42
C MET A 101 -11.34 1.18 1.21
N LEU A 102 -11.39 1.77 0.01
CA LEU A 102 -11.65 1.04 -1.22
C LEU A 102 -10.53 0.06 -1.58
N ILE A 103 -9.26 0.44 -1.40
CA ILE A 103 -8.11 -0.46 -1.59
C ILE A 103 -8.21 -1.63 -0.61
N VAL A 104 -8.36 -1.33 0.69
CA VAL A 104 -8.52 -2.32 1.77
C VAL A 104 -9.65 -3.29 1.47
N LYS A 105 -10.82 -2.78 1.07
CA LYS A 105 -11.96 -3.61 0.70
C LYS A 105 -11.62 -4.54 -0.47
N LYS A 106 -10.98 -4.03 -1.52
CA LYS A 106 -10.59 -4.85 -2.68
C LYS A 106 -9.55 -5.93 -2.34
N LEU A 107 -8.59 -5.64 -1.46
CA LEU A 107 -7.60 -6.63 -0.99
C LEU A 107 -8.26 -7.77 -0.20
N ARG A 108 -9.40 -7.53 0.44
CA ARG A 108 -10.12 -8.56 1.21
C ARG A 108 -11.20 -9.30 0.42
N THR A 109 -11.53 -8.82 -0.79
CA THR A 109 -12.59 -9.42 -1.61
C THR A 109 -11.96 -10.40 -2.61
N LYS A 110 -12.21 -11.70 -2.42
CA LYS A 110 -11.76 -12.77 -3.32
C LYS A 110 -12.52 -12.75 -4.64
#